data_AF-A0A8H5EBW1-F1
#
_entry.id   AF-A0A8H5EBW1-F1
#
_cell.length_a   1.000
_cell.length_b   1.000
_cell.length_c   1.000
_cell.angle_alpha   90.00
_cell.angle_beta   90.00
_cell.angle_gamma   90.00
#
_symmetry.space_group_name_H-M   'P 1'
#
loop_
_entity.id
_entity.type
_entity.pdbx_description
1 polymer ?
#
loop_
_entity_poly.entity_id
_entity_poly.type
_entity_poly.pdbx_seq_one_letter_code
_entity_poly.pdbx_strand_id
1 'polypeptide(L)'
;MAGVPKALGCDACRKQKKKCDQAKPACARCTRLKLQCTGIGVKRFVFKSENNQAAKKHTKAVAGPSSALSNDKTLVAGNLVHILEFDNPAYDISTYGWFVKDLPRHVGSSKPLDAAIAAFVTGFAPLKDRSVSKVDALDKYVFALRALREAMQDPEQAFSTDNMCAIYLISICQEWLGSGGAVTGAGSVNSKHHEVLAYLLQSAILKSQFNPSDKPFMQTIFSVVVFESFTNPNIQLGPWFWQALSVLGEAARPLKSGDGTSFASLNIGTMGEMSCFIRDPDRYLYQIQCAYALVQTEHPRVIRAADEAVAKAKASGSTFLQRRMGMRFHTAIAAMLSMAAILNRILRSYDGDPVLVADAKRYVDESIALGRAANYNRPVAAAAVASPLALSLAVLDDYRREEVEELLVEYQADFPGLNYFSDVEMVRRGFDGIDKNNQRKVRLLLLSEEEFDSGSGSTDRDTETGPGCIIL
;
A
#
# COMPACT_ATOMS: atom_id res chain seq x y z
N MET A 1 47.97 -43.22 32.84
CA MET A 1 48.68 -42.71 34.05
C MET A 1 49.09 -41.25 33.84
N ALA A 2 48.81 -40.35 34.78
CA ALA A 2 49.12 -38.91 34.63
C ALA A 2 50.58 -38.58 35.01
N GLY A 3 51.39 -38.14 34.03
CA GLY A 3 52.77 -37.71 34.26
C GLY A 3 52.84 -36.35 34.95
N VAL A 4 53.11 -36.33 36.27
CA VAL A 4 53.17 -35.12 37.10
C VAL A 4 54.35 -34.23 36.72
N PRO A 5 54.15 -32.98 36.26
CA PRO A 5 55.25 -32.05 36.00
C PRO A 5 55.88 -31.55 37.31
N LYS A 6 57.14 -31.92 37.58
CA LYS A 6 57.90 -31.52 38.79
C LYS A 6 58.37 -30.05 38.80
N ALA A 7 57.88 -29.20 37.89
CA ALA A 7 58.40 -27.85 37.67
C ALA A 7 57.77 -26.80 38.61
N LEU A 8 58.58 -26.26 39.52
CA LEU A 8 58.20 -25.27 40.55
C LEU A 8 58.56 -23.82 40.20
N GLY A 9 58.94 -23.55 38.94
CA GLY A 9 59.33 -22.21 38.49
C GLY A 9 58.16 -21.20 38.45
N CYS A 10 58.49 -19.92 38.52
CA CYS A 10 57.51 -18.83 38.36
C CYS A 10 56.89 -18.81 36.94
N ASP A 11 55.72 -18.19 36.81
CA ASP A 11 54.99 -18.17 35.53
C ASP A 11 55.74 -17.41 34.42
N ALA A 12 56.46 -16.34 34.75
CA ALA A 12 57.25 -15.59 33.77
C ALA A 12 58.37 -16.44 33.13
N CYS A 13 59.17 -17.12 33.94
CA CYS A 13 60.23 -18.02 33.44
C CYS A 13 59.64 -19.23 32.69
N ARG A 14 58.52 -19.77 33.17
CA ARG A 14 57.82 -20.89 32.52
C ARG A 14 57.24 -20.50 31.15
N LYS A 15 56.59 -19.34 31.03
CA LYS A 15 56.06 -18.79 29.76
C LYS A 15 57.16 -18.59 28.73
N GLN A 16 58.35 -18.17 29.17
CA GLN A 16 59.55 -18.02 28.32
C GLN A 16 60.31 -19.34 28.06
N LYS A 17 59.90 -20.48 28.65
CA LYS A 17 60.61 -21.77 28.63
C LYS A 17 62.08 -21.67 29.09
N LYS A 18 62.35 -20.93 30.17
CA LYS A 18 63.70 -20.75 30.73
C LYS A 18 63.78 -21.21 32.19
N LYS A 19 64.96 -21.65 32.62
CA LYS A 19 65.22 -22.14 33.98
C LYS A 19 64.93 -21.04 35.01
N CYS A 20 64.26 -21.41 36.09
CA CYS A 20 63.94 -20.56 37.23
C CYS A 20 64.74 -21.04 38.44
N ASP A 21 65.45 -20.13 39.09
CA ASP A 21 66.24 -20.34 40.31
C ASP A 21 65.39 -20.43 41.59
N GLN A 22 64.11 -20.03 41.52
CA GLN A 22 63.11 -20.15 42.61
C GLN A 22 63.41 -19.35 43.88
N ALA A 23 64.35 -18.39 43.83
CA ALA A 23 64.57 -17.46 44.94
C ALA A 23 63.30 -16.64 45.24
N LYS A 24 63.08 -16.35 46.53
CA LYS A 24 62.00 -15.49 47.04
C LYS A 24 62.59 -14.14 47.48
N PRO A 25 61.85 -13.02 47.36
CA PRO A 25 60.49 -12.90 46.84
C PRO A 25 60.38 -12.99 45.31
N ALA A 26 61.48 -12.79 44.58
CA ALA A 26 61.52 -12.91 43.13
C ALA A 26 62.79 -13.66 42.67
N CYS A 27 62.67 -14.46 41.62
CA CYS A 27 63.80 -15.19 41.05
C CYS A 27 64.78 -14.24 40.33
N ALA A 28 66.07 -14.51 40.37
CA ALA A 28 67.13 -13.61 39.90
C ALA A 28 66.94 -13.17 38.44
N ARG A 29 66.39 -14.04 37.59
CA ARG A 29 66.04 -13.71 36.20
C ARG A 29 64.93 -12.66 36.11
N CYS A 30 63.87 -12.78 36.91
CA CYS A 30 62.78 -11.81 36.94
C CYS A 30 63.25 -10.46 37.50
N THR A 31 64.08 -10.48 38.54
CA THR A 31 64.71 -9.27 39.11
C THR A 31 65.54 -8.53 38.06
N ARG A 32 66.45 -9.23 37.37
CA ARG A 32 67.29 -8.64 36.30
C ARG A 32 66.49 -8.09 35.12
N LEU A 33 65.38 -8.74 34.76
CA LEU A 33 64.53 -8.35 33.62
C LEU A 33 63.36 -7.43 34.03
N LYS A 34 63.27 -7.02 35.30
CA LYS A 34 62.13 -6.25 35.86
C LYS A 34 60.76 -6.86 35.55
N LEU A 35 60.66 -8.19 35.55
CA LEU A 35 59.43 -8.93 35.27
C LEU A 35 58.71 -9.31 36.57
N GLN A 36 57.37 -9.23 36.57
CA GLN A 36 56.56 -9.67 37.70
C GLN A 36 56.75 -11.17 37.95
N CYS A 37 57.19 -11.55 39.15
CA CYS A 37 57.57 -12.92 39.48
C CYS A 37 56.49 -13.62 40.33
N THR A 38 55.45 -14.13 39.68
CA THR A 38 54.32 -14.80 40.37
C THR A 38 54.42 -16.32 40.35
N GLY A 39 53.86 -16.94 41.39
CA GLY A 39 53.64 -18.39 41.46
C GLY A 39 54.91 -19.25 41.50
N ILE A 40 55.97 -18.77 42.16
CA ILE A 40 57.13 -19.60 42.55
C ILE A 40 56.64 -20.70 43.52
N GLY A 41 57.10 -21.94 43.34
CA GLY A 41 56.76 -23.06 44.24
C GLY A 41 55.37 -23.68 44.02
N VAL A 42 54.54 -23.12 43.14
CA VAL A 42 53.19 -23.64 42.87
C VAL A 42 53.27 -24.85 41.93
N LYS A 43 52.89 -26.04 42.44
CA LYS A 43 52.69 -27.24 41.61
C LYS A 43 51.52 -27.00 40.66
N ARG A 44 51.72 -27.22 39.36
CA ARG A 44 50.69 -27.04 38.33
C ARG A 44 50.54 -28.33 37.53
N PHE A 45 49.37 -28.95 37.64
CA PHE A 45 49.04 -30.16 36.89
C PHE A 45 48.82 -29.84 35.41
N VAL A 46 49.21 -30.77 34.54
CA VAL A 46 48.93 -30.70 33.10
C VAL A 46 48.10 -31.93 32.74
N PHE A 47 46.82 -31.71 32.47
CA PHE A 47 45.95 -32.75 31.93
C PHE A 47 46.37 -33.02 30.49
N LYS A 48 46.77 -34.27 30.22
CA LYS A 48 47.02 -34.76 28.86
C LYS A 48 45.83 -35.62 28.45
N SER A 49 45.21 -35.29 27.31
CA SER A 49 44.25 -36.18 26.67
C SER A 49 44.99 -37.44 26.20
N GLU A 50 44.41 -38.61 26.46
CA GLU A 50 44.92 -39.89 25.91
C GLU A 50 44.72 -39.99 24.39
N ASN A 51 43.78 -39.22 23.82
CA ASN A 51 43.49 -39.25 22.39
C ASN A 51 44.24 -38.15 21.62
N ASN A 52 45.46 -38.47 21.18
CA ASN A 52 46.34 -37.56 20.41
C ASN A 52 45.72 -37.05 19.08
N GLN A 53 44.69 -37.72 18.54
CA GLN A 53 44.03 -37.29 17.31
C GLN A 53 43.08 -36.09 17.56
N ALA A 54 42.43 -36.02 18.73
CA ALA A 54 41.57 -34.89 19.09
C ALA A 54 42.38 -33.60 19.36
N ALA A 55 43.55 -33.73 20.00
CA ALA A 55 44.39 -32.59 20.37
C ALA A 55 44.96 -31.80 19.18
N LYS A 56 45.16 -32.44 18.01
CA LYS A 56 45.67 -31.77 16.80
C LYS A 56 44.63 -30.92 16.05
N LYS A 57 43.32 -31.08 16.32
CA LYS A 57 42.26 -30.30 15.65
C LYS A 57 41.90 -28.97 16.32
N HIS A 58 42.27 -28.76 17.59
CA HIS A 58 41.91 -27.56 18.37
C HIS A 58 43.05 -26.53 18.51
N THR A 59 43.74 -26.25 17.41
CA THR A 59 44.60 -25.04 17.27
C THR A 59 44.09 -24.03 16.24
N LYS A 60 42.94 -24.30 15.61
CA LYS A 60 42.11 -23.20 15.10
C LYS A 60 41.46 -22.53 16.30
N ALA A 61 41.40 -21.20 16.29
CA ALA A 61 40.60 -20.43 17.24
C ALA A 61 39.19 -21.03 17.31
N VAL A 62 38.55 -20.95 18.48
CA VAL A 62 37.11 -21.19 18.58
C VAL A 62 36.48 -20.27 17.54
N ALA A 63 35.92 -20.86 16.50
CA ALA A 63 35.15 -20.09 15.54
C ALA A 63 34.05 -19.42 16.37
N GLY A 64 33.86 -18.10 16.16
CA GLY A 64 32.60 -17.47 16.57
C GLY A 64 31.43 -18.28 15.99
N PRO A 65 30.21 -18.13 16.53
CA PRO A 65 29.05 -18.79 15.95
C PRO A 65 29.09 -18.60 14.43
N SER A 66 29.13 -19.70 13.67
CA SER A 66 29.21 -19.62 12.21
C SER A 66 28.14 -18.65 11.76
N SER A 67 28.53 -17.62 10.99
CA SER A 67 27.58 -16.80 10.28
C SER A 67 26.61 -17.75 9.58
N ALA A 68 25.31 -17.59 9.82
CA ALA A 68 24.30 -18.41 9.18
C ALA A 68 24.58 -18.45 7.67
N LEU A 69 24.36 -19.60 7.02
CA LEU A 69 24.57 -19.74 5.58
C LEU A 69 23.66 -18.74 4.86
N SER A 70 24.25 -17.60 4.50
CA SER A 70 23.55 -16.42 4.02
C SER A 70 23.96 -16.15 2.59
N ASN A 71 22.97 -16.10 1.73
CA ASN A 71 23.01 -15.56 0.38
C ASN A 71 21.98 -14.42 0.27
N ASP A 72 22.02 -13.68 -0.84
CA ASP A 72 21.16 -12.52 -1.06
C ASP A 72 19.66 -12.84 -0.89
N LYS A 73 19.21 -14.03 -1.31
CA LYS A 73 17.82 -14.47 -1.15
C LYS A 73 17.43 -14.64 0.31
N THR A 74 18.27 -15.31 1.11
CA THR A 74 18.03 -15.45 2.56
C THR A 74 18.10 -14.12 3.31
N LEU A 75 18.93 -13.17 2.85
CA LEU A 75 19.03 -11.84 3.44
C LEU A 75 17.78 -11.00 3.13
N VAL A 76 17.32 -10.99 1.87
CA VAL A 76 16.09 -10.30 1.44
C VAL A 76 14.87 -10.87 2.17
N ALA A 77 14.75 -12.20 2.25
CA ALA A 77 13.67 -12.85 3.00
C ALA A 77 13.71 -12.52 4.50
N GLY A 78 14.89 -12.53 5.14
CA GLY A 78 15.04 -12.18 6.54
C GLY A 78 14.70 -10.71 6.84
N ASN A 79 15.14 -9.79 5.99
CA ASN A 79 14.80 -8.37 6.09
C ASN A 79 13.29 -8.13 5.87
N LEU A 80 12.66 -8.88 4.96
CA LEU A 80 11.21 -8.81 4.74
C LEU A 80 10.42 -9.30 5.96
N VAL A 81 10.85 -10.39 6.59
CA VAL A 81 10.25 -10.85 7.87
C VAL A 81 10.40 -9.77 8.95
N HIS A 82 11.57 -9.13 9.07
CA HIS A 82 11.77 -8.02 10.01
C HIS A 82 10.83 -6.83 9.74
N ILE A 83 10.51 -6.53 8.47
CA ILE A 83 9.52 -5.49 8.12
C ILE A 83 8.09 -5.95 8.49
N LEU A 84 7.75 -7.22 8.26
CA LEU A 84 6.44 -7.80 8.62
C LEU A 84 6.20 -7.88 10.14
N GLU A 85 7.27 -7.96 10.93
CA GLU A 85 7.26 -7.97 12.41
C GLU A 85 7.43 -6.58 13.04
N PHE A 86 7.53 -5.52 12.24
CA PHE A 86 7.74 -4.16 12.74
C PHE A 86 6.49 -3.62 13.47
N ASP A 87 6.52 -3.56 14.81
CA ASP A 87 5.40 -3.07 15.65
C ASP A 87 5.31 -1.54 15.65
N ASN A 88 5.06 -0.97 14.46
CA ASN A 88 4.53 0.38 14.31
C ASN A 88 3.38 0.36 13.29
N PRO A 89 2.11 0.51 13.73
CA PRO A 89 0.93 0.47 12.86
C PRO A 89 1.01 1.45 11.68
N ALA A 90 1.65 2.60 11.86
CA ALA A 90 1.77 3.63 10.84
C ALA A 90 2.62 3.19 9.63
N TYR A 91 3.40 2.11 9.79
CA TYR A 91 4.20 1.48 8.74
C TYR A 91 3.75 0.03 8.47
N ASP A 92 2.53 -0.37 8.87
CA ASP A 92 1.98 -1.70 8.58
C ASP A 92 1.79 -1.90 7.08
N ILE A 93 2.77 -2.57 6.45
CA ILE A 93 2.78 -2.87 5.01
C ILE A 93 1.62 -3.78 4.57
N SER A 94 0.89 -4.43 5.49
CA SER A 94 -0.32 -5.18 5.12
C SER A 94 -1.48 -4.28 4.65
N THR A 95 -1.34 -2.96 4.80
CA THR A 95 -2.18 -1.95 4.14
C THR A 95 -2.13 -2.07 2.61
N TYR A 96 -0.98 -2.43 2.03
CA TYR A 96 -0.83 -2.68 0.59
C TYR A 96 -1.49 -3.97 0.11
N GLY A 97 -1.98 -4.82 1.01
CA GLY A 97 -2.64 -6.09 0.71
C GLY A 97 -2.12 -7.24 1.58
N TRP A 98 -2.96 -8.24 1.85
CA TRP A 98 -2.57 -9.34 2.76
C TRP A 98 -1.45 -10.23 2.19
N PHE A 99 -1.32 -10.29 0.87
CA PHE A 99 -0.28 -11.04 0.16
C PHE A 99 1.15 -10.63 0.54
N VAL A 100 1.39 -9.47 1.15
CA VAL A 100 2.76 -9.09 1.59
C VAL A 100 3.34 -10.08 2.60
N LYS A 101 2.48 -10.75 3.38
CA LYS A 101 2.87 -11.82 4.31
C LYS A 101 3.32 -13.10 3.61
N ASP A 102 2.90 -13.24 2.37
CA ASP A 102 3.15 -14.40 1.52
C ASP A 102 4.40 -14.21 0.66
N LEU A 103 4.90 -12.97 0.49
CA LEU A 103 6.10 -12.68 -0.29
C LEU A 103 7.37 -13.46 0.14
N PRO A 104 7.67 -13.74 1.43
CA PRO A 104 8.87 -14.49 1.80
C PRO A 104 8.96 -15.90 1.18
N ARG A 105 7.82 -16.58 0.94
CA ARG A 105 7.79 -17.90 0.27
C ARG A 105 7.92 -17.82 -1.26
N HIS A 106 7.81 -16.63 -1.84
CA HIS A 106 8.03 -16.37 -3.27
C HIS A 106 9.47 -15.95 -3.58
N VAL A 107 10.29 -15.63 -2.56
CA VAL A 107 11.71 -15.35 -2.76
C VAL A 107 12.40 -16.58 -3.35
N GLY A 108 12.78 -16.46 -4.61
CA GLY A 108 13.45 -17.45 -5.41
C GLY A 108 12.63 -18.03 -6.56
N SER A 109 11.34 -17.70 -6.70
CA SER A 109 10.50 -18.20 -7.79
C SER A 109 10.85 -17.58 -9.14
N SER A 110 11.12 -16.26 -9.16
CA SER A 110 11.25 -15.49 -10.38
C SER A 110 12.24 -14.32 -10.23
N LYS A 111 13.11 -14.14 -11.23
CA LYS A 111 14.13 -13.07 -11.26
C LYS A 111 13.55 -11.65 -11.10
N PRO A 112 12.52 -11.21 -11.86
CA PRO A 112 11.90 -9.90 -11.67
C PRO A 112 11.23 -9.75 -10.31
N LEU A 113 10.59 -10.80 -9.78
CA LEU A 113 9.96 -10.74 -8.45
C LEU A 113 11.01 -10.64 -7.34
N ASP A 114 12.08 -11.44 -7.38
CA ASP A 114 13.23 -11.34 -6.46
C ASP A 114 13.81 -9.91 -6.45
N ALA A 115 13.98 -9.32 -7.63
CA ALA A 115 14.48 -7.96 -7.78
C ALA A 115 13.51 -6.90 -7.21
N ALA A 116 12.20 -7.06 -7.44
CA ALA A 116 11.17 -6.15 -6.92
C ALA A 116 11.02 -6.26 -5.39
N ILE A 117 11.08 -7.48 -4.81
CA ILE A 117 11.11 -7.68 -3.36
C ILE A 117 12.37 -7.04 -2.76
N ALA A 118 13.54 -7.20 -3.38
CA ALA A 118 14.77 -6.56 -2.92
C ALA A 118 14.67 -5.02 -2.95
N ALA A 119 14.07 -4.44 -4.00
CA ALA A 119 13.80 -3.00 -4.10
C ALA A 119 12.84 -2.52 -3.00
N PHE A 120 11.74 -3.24 -2.77
CA PHE A 120 10.75 -2.95 -1.74
C PHE A 120 11.39 -2.99 -0.34
N VAL A 121 12.09 -4.07 0.00
CA VAL A 121 12.78 -4.22 1.28
C VAL A 121 13.81 -3.11 1.53
N THR A 122 14.59 -2.74 0.51
CA THR A 122 15.61 -1.68 0.62
C THR A 122 14.96 -0.30 0.70
N GLY A 123 13.88 -0.05 -0.04
CA GLY A 123 13.13 1.21 -0.05
C GLY A 123 12.37 1.51 1.25
N PHE A 124 12.07 0.50 2.07
CA PHE A 124 11.41 0.70 3.36
C PHE A 124 12.29 1.48 4.36
N ALA A 125 13.61 1.36 4.28
CA ALA A 125 14.52 2.08 5.18
C ALA A 125 14.44 3.62 5.02
N PRO A 126 14.62 4.21 3.81
CA PRO A 126 14.44 5.66 3.59
C PRO A 126 12.97 6.14 3.58
N LEU A 127 11.99 5.22 3.54
CA LEU A 127 10.61 5.56 3.86
C LEU A 127 10.48 5.89 5.36
N LYS A 128 10.98 5.00 6.22
CA LYS A 128 10.89 5.11 7.68
C LYS A 128 11.80 6.20 8.27
N ASP A 129 12.98 6.40 7.69
CA ASP A 129 13.96 7.38 8.16
C ASP A 129 14.50 8.19 6.97
N ARG A 130 14.06 9.45 6.87
CA ARG A 130 14.44 10.38 5.80
C ARG A 130 15.93 10.75 5.78
N SER A 131 16.69 10.45 6.85
CA SER A 131 18.14 10.65 6.87
C SER A 131 18.91 9.54 6.14
N VAL A 132 18.28 8.39 5.89
CA VAL A 132 18.88 7.27 5.16
C VAL A 132 18.94 7.61 3.67
N SER A 133 20.11 7.41 3.07
CA SER A 133 20.33 7.63 1.64
C SER A 133 19.44 6.73 0.78
N LYS A 134 18.78 7.31 -0.22
CA LYS A 134 17.95 6.58 -1.19
C LYS A 134 18.76 5.83 -2.27
N VAL A 135 20.09 6.00 -2.34
CA VAL A 135 20.90 5.54 -3.48
C VAL A 135 20.79 4.02 -3.72
N ASP A 136 21.03 3.18 -2.71
CA ASP A 136 20.92 1.72 -2.88
C ASP A 136 19.48 1.30 -3.23
N ALA A 137 18.47 1.93 -2.62
CA ALA A 137 17.07 1.64 -2.93
C ALA A 137 16.71 2.01 -4.39
N LEU A 138 17.23 3.13 -4.90
CA LEU A 138 17.08 3.53 -6.31
C LEU A 138 17.81 2.57 -7.25
N ASP A 139 19.01 2.11 -6.90
CA ASP A 139 19.75 1.10 -7.67
C ASP A 139 18.99 -0.23 -7.74
N LYS A 140 18.43 -0.71 -6.62
CA LYS A 140 17.56 -1.91 -6.60
C LYS A 140 16.29 -1.71 -7.43
N TYR A 141 15.62 -0.56 -7.31
CA TYR A 141 14.42 -0.23 -8.08
C TYR A 141 14.70 -0.19 -9.59
N VAL A 142 15.79 0.45 -10.02
CA VAL A 142 16.23 0.46 -11.43
C VAL A 142 16.60 -0.95 -11.91
N PHE A 143 17.22 -1.78 -11.06
CA PHE A 143 17.49 -3.18 -11.38
C PHE A 143 16.20 -4.00 -11.54
N ALA A 144 15.20 -3.80 -10.66
CA ALA A 144 13.89 -4.44 -10.75
C ALA A 144 13.16 -4.08 -12.05
N LEU A 145 13.16 -2.79 -12.43
CA LEU A 145 12.61 -2.33 -13.72
C LEU A 145 13.29 -3.00 -14.93
N ARG A 146 14.61 -3.20 -14.89
CA ARG A 146 15.36 -3.90 -15.96
C ARG A 146 14.99 -5.37 -16.02
N ALA A 147 15.02 -6.06 -14.87
CA ALA A 147 14.68 -7.48 -14.79
C ALA A 147 13.23 -7.77 -15.23
N LEU A 148 12.29 -6.90 -14.86
CA LEU A 148 10.91 -6.96 -15.34
C LEU A 148 10.83 -6.71 -16.85
N ARG A 149 11.50 -5.67 -17.37
CA ARG A 149 11.52 -5.39 -18.82
C ARG A 149 12.05 -6.57 -19.64
N GLU A 150 13.08 -7.26 -19.15
CA GLU A 150 13.60 -8.49 -19.77
C GLU A 150 12.55 -9.61 -19.76
N ALA A 151 11.92 -9.88 -18.61
CA ALA A 151 10.91 -10.94 -18.48
C ALA A 151 9.63 -10.68 -19.30
N MET A 152 9.27 -9.41 -19.50
CA MET A 152 8.11 -9.01 -20.32
C MET A 152 8.37 -9.12 -21.84
N GLN A 153 9.60 -9.44 -22.29
CA GLN A 153 9.88 -9.74 -23.71
C GLN A 153 9.47 -11.15 -24.12
N ASP A 154 9.34 -12.06 -23.15
CA ASP A 154 8.80 -13.41 -23.35
C ASP A 154 7.26 -13.35 -23.29
N PRO A 155 6.54 -13.67 -24.38
CA PRO A 155 5.07 -13.59 -24.42
C PRO A 155 4.35 -14.51 -23.43
N GLU A 156 4.97 -15.62 -23.00
CA GLU A 156 4.39 -16.52 -22.01
C GLU A 156 4.60 -15.98 -20.59
N GLN A 157 5.82 -15.52 -20.27
CA GLN A 157 6.13 -14.97 -18.95
C GLN A 157 5.49 -13.60 -18.69
N ALA A 158 5.22 -12.81 -19.75
CA ALA A 158 4.62 -11.47 -19.63
C ALA A 158 3.28 -11.44 -18.86
N PHE A 159 2.51 -12.53 -18.88
CA PHE A 159 1.23 -12.66 -18.17
C PHE A 159 1.32 -13.40 -16.83
N SER A 160 2.52 -13.75 -16.36
CA SER A 160 2.70 -14.46 -15.10
C SER A 160 2.31 -13.62 -13.88
N THR A 161 1.74 -14.29 -12.87
CA THR A 161 1.44 -13.70 -11.54
C THR A 161 2.66 -13.00 -10.95
N ASP A 162 3.84 -13.62 -11.05
CA ASP A 162 5.10 -13.09 -10.50
C ASP A 162 5.50 -11.76 -11.15
N ASN A 163 5.25 -11.58 -12.45
CA ASN A 163 5.48 -10.29 -13.13
C ASN A 163 4.45 -9.24 -12.71
N MET A 164 3.17 -9.60 -12.53
CA MET A 164 2.18 -8.67 -11.97
C MET A 164 2.55 -8.26 -10.54
N CYS A 165 3.07 -9.18 -9.72
CA CYS A 165 3.54 -8.92 -8.37
C CYS A 165 4.77 -8.00 -8.38
N ALA A 166 5.71 -8.23 -9.29
CA ALA A 166 6.84 -7.34 -9.49
C ALA A 166 6.39 -5.93 -9.90
N ILE A 167 5.43 -5.77 -10.83
CA ILE A 167 4.88 -4.47 -11.23
C ILE A 167 4.27 -3.73 -10.02
N TYR A 168 3.46 -4.41 -9.21
CA TYR A 168 2.82 -3.80 -8.05
C TYR A 168 3.81 -3.41 -6.94
N LEU A 169 4.84 -4.24 -6.67
CA LEU A 169 5.90 -3.86 -5.74
C LEU A 169 6.75 -2.69 -6.27
N ILE A 170 6.99 -2.63 -7.59
CA ILE A 170 7.69 -1.53 -8.25
C ILE A 170 6.88 -0.22 -8.18
N SER A 171 5.55 -0.26 -8.33
CA SER A 171 4.71 0.94 -8.18
C SER A 171 4.78 1.48 -6.75
N ILE A 172 4.69 0.62 -5.73
CA ILE A 172 4.87 1.02 -4.33
C ILE A 172 6.26 1.63 -4.08
N CYS A 173 7.32 1.02 -4.61
CA CYS A 173 8.69 1.58 -4.50
C CYS A 173 8.77 2.99 -5.09
N GLN A 174 8.05 3.26 -6.19
CA GLN A 174 8.05 4.55 -6.86
C GLN A 174 7.42 5.65 -6.00
N GLU A 175 6.36 5.35 -5.24
CA GLU A 175 5.74 6.26 -4.24
C GLU A 175 6.74 6.68 -3.16
N TRP A 176 7.50 5.72 -2.63
CA TRP A 176 8.40 5.92 -1.51
C TRP A 176 9.70 6.66 -1.91
N LEU A 177 10.27 6.27 -3.06
CA LEU A 177 11.57 6.75 -3.49
C LEU A 177 11.48 8.10 -4.21
N GLY A 178 10.42 8.32 -4.97
CA GLY A 178 10.24 9.50 -5.80
C GLY A 178 10.82 9.35 -7.21
N SER A 179 10.16 9.96 -8.19
CA SER A 179 10.69 10.09 -9.54
C SER A 179 11.79 11.15 -9.54
N GLY A 180 13.05 10.74 -9.72
CA GLY A 180 14.22 11.64 -9.80
C GLY A 180 14.29 12.52 -11.07
N GLY A 181 13.16 12.82 -11.69
CA GLY A 181 13.03 13.59 -12.92
C GLY A 181 11.57 13.99 -13.16
N ALA A 182 11.37 15.13 -13.82
CA ALA A 182 10.04 15.68 -14.09
C ALA A 182 9.18 14.69 -14.89
N VAL A 183 8.06 14.26 -14.31
CA VAL A 183 7.01 13.53 -15.03
C VAL A 183 6.28 14.56 -15.91
N THR A 184 6.59 14.59 -17.20
CA THR A 184 6.03 15.52 -18.19
C THR A 184 4.67 15.06 -18.73
N GLY A 185 3.90 14.30 -17.95
CA GLY A 185 2.60 13.76 -18.31
C GLY A 185 1.59 14.04 -17.20
N ALA A 186 0.32 14.23 -17.59
CA ALA A 186 -0.77 14.40 -16.63
C ALA A 186 -1.20 13.05 -16.04
N GLY A 187 -1.42 13.03 -14.72
CA GLY A 187 -1.91 11.89 -13.95
C GLY A 187 -0.89 11.34 -12.96
N SER A 188 -1.39 10.59 -11.97
CA SER A 188 -0.63 9.94 -10.90
C SER A 188 0.62 9.23 -11.42
N VAL A 189 1.70 9.36 -10.67
CA VAL A 189 3.00 8.74 -10.97
C VAL A 189 2.91 7.21 -11.08
N ASN A 190 1.89 6.59 -10.47
CA ASN A 190 1.62 5.14 -10.57
C ASN A 190 0.56 4.76 -11.62
N SER A 191 -0.12 5.72 -12.24
CA SER A 191 -1.17 5.51 -13.26
C SER A 191 -0.76 4.49 -14.33
N LYS A 192 0.49 4.54 -14.81
CA LYS A 192 0.98 3.62 -15.86
C LYS A 192 1.25 2.20 -15.37
N HIS A 193 1.63 2.00 -14.10
CA HIS A 193 1.72 0.65 -13.55
C HIS A 193 0.33 0.04 -13.36
N HIS A 194 -0.63 0.84 -12.90
CA HIS A 194 -2.01 0.38 -12.69
C HIS A 194 -2.74 0.11 -14.02
N GLU A 195 -2.49 0.89 -15.08
CA GLU A 195 -2.95 0.59 -16.45
C GLU A 195 -2.44 -0.77 -16.95
N VAL A 196 -1.14 -1.06 -16.79
CA VAL A 196 -0.56 -2.35 -17.18
C VAL A 196 -1.13 -3.50 -16.33
N LEU A 197 -1.27 -3.30 -15.02
CA LEU A 197 -1.90 -4.29 -14.13
C LEU A 197 -3.35 -4.57 -14.53
N ALA A 198 -4.13 -3.57 -14.90
CA ALA A 198 -5.50 -3.75 -15.38
C ALA A 198 -5.55 -4.62 -16.64
N TYR A 199 -4.69 -4.35 -17.62
CA TYR A 199 -4.59 -5.14 -18.85
C TYR A 199 -4.16 -6.59 -18.60
N LEU A 200 -3.13 -6.80 -17.77
CA LEU A 200 -2.63 -8.15 -17.44
C LEU A 200 -3.66 -8.95 -16.64
N LEU A 201 -4.30 -8.33 -15.64
CA LEU A 201 -5.38 -8.93 -14.85
C LEU A 201 -6.58 -9.29 -15.74
N GLN A 202 -7.02 -8.40 -16.62
CA GLN A 202 -8.09 -8.67 -17.58
C GLN A 202 -7.75 -9.90 -18.43
N SER A 203 -6.54 -9.98 -18.99
CA SER A 203 -6.10 -11.15 -19.77
C SER A 203 -6.10 -12.44 -18.95
N ALA A 204 -5.58 -12.41 -17.72
CA ALA A 204 -5.56 -13.58 -16.83
C ALA A 204 -6.97 -14.05 -16.44
N ILE A 205 -7.91 -13.14 -16.22
CA ILE A 205 -9.31 -13.47 -15.91
C ILE A 205 -10.04 -14.03 -17.13
N LEU A 206 -9.92 -13.39 -18.30
CA LEU A 206 -10.60 -13.84 -19.52
C LEU A 206 -10.09 -15.19 -20.04
N LYS A 207 -8.80 -15.51 -19.81
CA LYS A 207 -8.19 -16.78 -20.19
C LYS A 207 -8.19 -17.83 -19.07
N SER A 208 -8.64 -17.49 -17.85
CA SER A 208 -8.52 -18.32 -16.64
C SER A 208 -7.08 -18.78 -16.35
N GLN A 209 -6.10 -17.90 -16.58
CA GLN A 209 -4.66 -18.17 -16.50
C GLN A 209 -4.03 -17.59 -15.22
N PHE A 210 -4.32 -18.18 -14.06
CA PHE A 210 -3.59 -17.95 -12.81
C PHE A 210 -3.77 -19.12 -11.83
N ASN A 211 -2.85 -19.31 -10.88
CA ASN A 211 -2.96 -20.41 -9.92
C ASN A 211 -3.92 -20.05 -8.77
N PRO A 212 -4.70 -21.00 -8.21
CA PRO A 212 -5.53 -20.74 -7.03
C PRO A 212 -4.77 -20.22 -5.81
N SER A 213 -3.47 -20.55 -5.67
CA SER A 213 -2.57 -20.00 -4.65
C SER A 213 -2.40 -18.49 -4.73
N ASP A 214 -2.60 -17.93 -5.92
CA ASP A 214 -2.30 -16.55 -6.25
C ASP A 214 -3.52 -15.64 -6.03
N LYS A 215 -4.69 -16.25 -5.75
CA LYS A 215 -5.98 -15.55 -5.51
C LYS A 215 -5.84 -14.37 -4.52
N PRO A 216 -5.15 -14.45 -3.35
CA PRO A 216 -5.01 -13.32 -2.43
C PRO A 216 -4.28 -12.10 -3.03
N PHE A 217 -3.32 -12.35 -3.91
CA PHE A 217 -2.59 -11.29 -4.61
C PHE A 217 -3.41 -10.73 -5.78
N MET A 218 -4.01 -11.59 -6.61
CA MET A 218 -4.89 -11.18 -7.71
C MET A 218 -6.08 -10.33 -7.20
N GLN A 219 -6.62 -10.65 -6.02
CA GLN A 219 -7.63 -9.88 -5.31
C GLN A 219 -7.15 -8.48 -4.88
N THR A 220 -5.87 -8.36 -4.53
CA THR A 220 -5.25 -7.07 -4.20
C THR A 220 -5.14 -6.21 -5.45
N ILE A 221 -4.61 -6.74 -6.57
CA ILE A 221 -4.58 -6.02 -7.86
C ILE A 221 -5.98 -5.59 -8.26
N PHE A 222 -6.95 -6.50 -8.21
CA PHE A 222 -8.34 -6.22 -8.60
C PHE A 222 -8.91 -5.03 -7.82
N SER A 223 -8.66 -4.99 -6.51
CA SER A 223 -9.08 -3.85 -5.66
C SER A 223 -8.41 -2.54 -6.10
N VAL A 224 -7.09 -2.56 -6.34
CA VAL A 224 -6.33 -1.37 -6.80
C VAL A 224 -6.82 -0.88 -8.16
N VAL A 225 -7.04 -1.79 -9.11
CA VAL A 225 -7.56 -1.47 -10.45
C VAL A 225 -8.97 -0.87 -10.40
N VAL A 226 -9.83 -1.37 -9.49
CA VAL A 226 -11.16 -0.77 -9.27
C VAL A 226 -11.05 0.65 -8.74
N PHE A 227 -10.25 0.92 -7.71
CA PHE A 227 -10.10 2.28 -7.16
C PHE A 227 -9.45 3.26 -8.15
N GLU A 228 -8.38 2.85 -8.83
CA GLU A 228 -7.72 3.67 -9.85
C GLU A 228 -8.68 4.02 -11.00
N SER A 229 -9.60 3.13 -11.37
CA SER A 229 -10.59 3.36 -12.43
C SER A 229 -11.58 4.50 -12.15
N PHE A 230 -11.59 5.09 -10.94
CA PHE A 230 -12.44 6.24 -10.61
C PHE A 230 -11.87 7.54 -11.19
N THR A 231 -10.54 7.69 -11.17
CA THR A 231 -9.85 8.92 -11.59
C THR A 231 -9.10 8.74 -12.91
N ASN A 232 -8.73 7.50 -13.25
CA ASN A 232 -7.99 7.16 -14.45
C ASN A 232 -8.92 6.77 -15.62
N PRO A 233 -9.02 7.58 -16.69
CA PRO A 233 -9.89 7.28 -17.83
C PRO A 233 -9.39 6.11 -18.69
N ASN A 234 -8.10 5.74 -18.60
CA ASN A 234 -7.50 4.66 -19.40
C ASN A 234 -7.88 3.27 -18.88
N ILE A 235 -8.28 3.14 -17.61
CA ILE A 235 -8.66 1.86 -16.99
C ILE A 235 -10.16 1.64 -17.11
N GLN A 236 -10.58 0.87 -18.11
CA GLN A 236 -12.01 0.54 -18.31
C GLN A 236 -12.35 -0.86 -17.78
N LEU A 237 -13.17 -0.90 -16.73
CA LEU A 237 -13.59 -2.14 -16.06
C LEU A 237 -14.48 -3.04 -16.95
N GLY A 238 -15.33 -2.43 -17.79
CA GLY A 238 -16.10 -3.12 -18.83
C GLY A 238 -16.86 -4.38 -18.37
N PRO A 239 -17.13 -5.33 -19.28
CA PRO A 239 -17.76 -6.61 -18.92
C PRO A 239 -16.85 -7.55 -18.11
N TRP A 240 -15.52 -7.45 -18.28
CA TRP A 240 -14.57 -8.37 -17.65
C TRP A 240 -14.55 -8.22 -16.12
N PHE A 241 -14.87 -7.03 -15.60
CA PHE A 241 -15.00 -6.78 -14.17
C PHE A 241 -15.99 -7.71 -13.48
N TRP A 242 -17.13 -8.02 -14.09
CA TRP A 242 -18.13 -8.92 -13.47
C TRP A 242 -17.64 -10.37 -13.40
N GLN A 243 -16.84 -10.81 -14.38
CA GLN A 243 -16.15 -12.10 -14.35
C GLN A 243 -15.00 -12.10 -13.32
N ALA A 244 -14.27 -10.99 -13.19
CA ALA A 244 -13.28 -10.85 -12.12
C ALA A 244 -13.93 -10.85 -10.73
N LEU A 245 -15.11 -10.22 -10.58
CA LEU A 245 -15.88 -10.19 -9.35
C LEU A 245 -16.38 -11.59 -8.94
N SER A 246 -16.85 -12.42 -9.88
CA SER A 246 -17.28 -13.80 -9.56
C SER A 246 -16.13 -14.72 -9.15
N VAL A 247 -14.92 -14.49 -9.68
CA VAL A 247 -13.73 -15.32 -9.40
C VAL A 247 -12.96 -14.83 -8.16
N LEU A 248 -12.83 -13.51 -8.00
CA LEU A 248 -11.99 -12.86 -6.99
C LEU A 248 -12.79 -12.18 -5.86
N GLY A 249 -14.07 -11.84 -6.05
CA GLY A 249 -14.85 -10.97 -5.14
C GLY A 249 -15.04 -11.47 -3.70
N GLU A 250 -14.86 -12.77 -3.44
CA GLU A 250 -14.93 -13.36 -2.09
C GLU A 250 -13.78 -12.95 -1.14
N ALA A 251 -12.87 -12.07 -1.59
CA ALA A 251 -11.55 -11.81 -1.02
C ALA A 251 -11.48 -11.43 0.46
N ALA A 252 -12.41 -10.59 0.91
CA ALA A 252 -12.29 -9.88 2.17
C ALA A 252 -13.51 -10.17 3.03
N ARG A 253 -13.27 -10.47 4.32
CA ARG A 253 -14.34 -10.37 5.32
C ARG A 253 -14.84 -8.91 5.28
N PRO A 254 -16.13 -8.69 4.93
CA PRO A 254 -16.65 -7.34 4.77
C PRO A 254 -16.55 -6.60 6.09
N LEU A 255 -16.36 -5.28 6.02
CA LEU A 255 -16.50 -4.44 7.21
C LEU A 255 -17.95 -4.48 7.67
N LYS A 256 -18.12 -4.56 8.99
CA LYS A 256 -19.40 -4.73 9.66
C LYS A 256 -19.58 -3.66 10.73
N SER A 257 -20.81 -3.19 10.88
CA SER A 257 -21.27 -2.41 12.01
C SER A 257 -21.18 -3.22 13.32
N GLY A 258 -21.29 -2.56 14.47
CA GLY A 258 -21.38 -3.22 15.78
C GLY A 258 -22.57 -4.20 15.91
N ASP A 259 -23.62 -3.99 15.10
CA ASP A 259 -24.77 -4.90 14.93
C ASP A 259 -24.49 -6.15 14.06
N GLY A 260 -23.29 -6.26 13.46
CA GLY A 260 -22.88 -7.39 12.63
C GLY A 260 -23.29 -7.30 11.15
N THR A 261 -24.04 -6.26 10.75
CA THR A 261 -24.45 -6.01 9.36
C THR A 261 -23.29 -5.45 8.56
N SER A 262 -23.06 -6.02 7.37
CA SER A 262 -22.06 -5.52 6.41
C SER A 262 -22.49 -4.17 5.80
N PHE A 263 -21.54 -3.45 5.20
CA PHE A 263 -21.83 -2.24 4.42
C PHE A 263 -21.89 -2.56 2.92
N ALA A 264 -23.01 -2.27 2.27
CA ALA A 264 -23.21 -2.55 0.85
C ALA A 264 -22.52 -1.53 -0.08
N SER A 265 -22.45 -0.26 0.34
CA SER A 265 -21.67 0.79 -0.33
C SER A 265 -20.18 0.46 -0.38
N LEU A 266 -19.67 -0.27 0.62
CA LEU A 266 -18.27 -0.67 0.72
C LEU A 266 -17.96 -2.04 0.08
N ASN A 267 -18.90 -2.60 -0.69
CA ASN A 267 -18.66 -3.80 -1.48
C ASN A 267 -17.90 -3.45 -2.77
N ILE A 268 -16.90 -4.25 -3.13
CA ILE A 268 -16.07 -4.02 -4.33
C ILE A 268 -16.88 -4.07 -5.64
N GLY A 269 -18.02 -4.78 -5.65
CA GLY A 269 -19.02 -4.75 -6.73
C GLY A 269 -19.59 -3.35 -6.93
N THR A 270 -20.23 -2.81 -5.88
CA THR A 270 -20.79 -1.45 -5.84
C THR A 270 -19.74 -0.39 -6.17
N MET A 271 -18.52 -0.54 -5.64
CA MET A 271 -17.40 0.34 -5.96
C MET A 271 -17.07 0.34 -7.46
N GLY A 272 -17.06 -0.81 -8.13
CA GLY A 272 -16.76 -0.87 -9.57
C GLY A 272 -17.79 -0.17 -10.47
N GLU A 273 -19.05 -0.10 -10.04
CA GLU A 273 -20.12 0.60 -10.76
C GLU A 273 -19.87 2.12 -10.86
N MET A 274 -19.20 2.72 -9.87
CA MET A 274 -18.74 4.12 -9.92
C MET A 274 -18.00 4.45 -11.21
N SER A 275 -17.20 3.50 -11.70
CA SER A 275 -16.40 3.67 -12.91
C SER A 275 -17.27 3.71 -14.18
N CYS A 276 -18.45 3.09 -14.17
CA CYS A 276 -19.45 3.22 -15.24
C CYS A 276 -20.18 4.57 -15.13
N PHE A 277 -20.56 4.95 -13.91
CA PHE A 277 -21.27 6.20 -13.61
C PHE A 277 -20.50 7.46 -14.05
N ILE A 278 -19.19 7.49 -13.81
CA ILE A 278 -18.33 8.63 -14.19
C ILE A 278 -18.20 8.77 -15.72
N ARG A 279 -18.30 7.65 -16.46
CA ARG A 279 -18.06 7.62 -17.92
C ARG A 279 -19.31 7.83 -18.76
N ASP A 280 -20.46 7.38 -18.27
CA ASP A 280 -21.76 7.47 -18.97
C ASP A 280 -22.88 7.88 -17.97
N PRO A 281 -22.78 9.07 -17.34
CA PRO A 281 -23.70 9.49 -16.28
C PRO A 281 -25.14 9.61 -16.78
N ASP A 282 -25.34 9.95 -18.05
CA ASP A 282 -26.65 10.05 -18.69
C ASP A 282 -27.42 8.72 -18.67
N ARG A 283 -26.72 7.63 -19.02
CA ARG A 283 -27.30 6.28 -19.06
C ARG A 283 -27.60 5.71 -17.69
N TYR A 284 -26.85 6.15 -16.67
CA TYR A 284 -26.88 5.58 -15.32
C TYR A 284 -27.44 6.54 -14.26
N LEU A 285 -28.10 7.65 -14.65
CA LEU A 285 -28.55 8.70 -13.71
C LEU A 285 -29.39 8.15 -12.54
N TYR A 286 -30.31 7.23 -12.81
CA TYR A 286 -31.12 6.59 -11.77
C TYR A 286 -30.26 5.72 -10.83
N GLN A 287 -29.34 4.93 -11.37
CA GLN A 287 -28.40 4.12 -10.59
C GLN A 287 -27.46 4.99 -9.75
N ILE A 288 -27.05 6.15 -10.25
CA ILE A 288 -26.26 7.16 -9.54
C ILE A 288 -27.05 7.72 -8.35
N GLN A 289 -28.33 8.05 -8.54
CA GLN A 289 -29.22 8.46 -7.44
C GLN A 289 -29.37 7.35 -6.39
N CYS A 290 -29.57 6.09 -6.80
CA CYS A 290 -29.65 4.95 -5.89
C CYS A 290 -28.34 4.70 -5.13
N ALA A 291 -27.19 4.78 -5.80
CA ALA A 291 -25.88 4.63 -5.17
C ALA A 291 -25.60 5.76 -4.18
N TYR A 292 -25.97 7.00 -4.51
CA TYR A 292 -25.85 8.15 -3.62
C TYR A 292 -26.73 8.00 -2.38
N ALA A 293 -27.99 7.60 -2.55
CA ALA A 293 -28.92 7.34 -1.45
C ALA A 293 -28.45 6.18 -0.54
N LEU A 294 -27.83 5.14 -1.12
CA LEU A 294 -27.21 4.04 -0.36
C LEU A 294 -26.04 4.56 0.50
N VAL A 295 -25.15 5.36 -0.09
CA VAL A 295 -24.04 6.00 0.64
C VAL A 295 -24.57 6.89 1.77
N GLN A 296 -25.60 7.72 1.53
CA GLN A 296 -26.23 8.52 2.58
C GLN A 296 -26.80 7.67 3.72
N THR A 297 -27.48 6.57 3.38
CA THR A 297 -28.14 5.70 4.36
C THR A 297 -27.13 4.96 5.23
N GLU A 298 -26.01 4.52 4.68
CA GLU A 298 -24.98 3.80 5.42
C GLU A 298 -23.98 4.70 6.15
N HIS A 299 -23.81 5.95 5.73
CA HIS A 299 -22.81 6.87 6.25
C HIS A 299 -22.85 7.05 7.78
N PRO A 300 -23.98 7.35 8.44
CA PRO A 300 -24.03 7.48 9.90
C PRO A 300 -23.69 6.19 10.65
N ARG A 301 -23.91 5.02 10.04
CA ARG A 301 -23.50 3.71 10.60
C ARG A 301 -21.99 3.48 10.43
N VAL A 302 -21.41 3.86 9.30
CA VAL A 302 -19.95 3.75 9.07
C VAL A 302 -19.18 4.66 10.04
N ILE A 303 -19.58 5.93 10.19
CA ILE A 303 -18.95 6.87 11.12
C ILE A 303 -18.99 6.31 12.56
N ARG A 304 -20.16 5.87 13.04
CA ARG A 304 -20.31 5.29 14.39
C ARG A 304 -19.44 4.05 14.61
N ALA A 305 -19.41 3.13 13.64
CA ALA A 305 -18.60 1.92 13.71
C ALA A 305 -17.10 2.24 13.68
N ALA A 306 -16.70 3.28 12.94
CA ALA A 306 -15.34 3.79 12.91
C ALA A 306 -14.95 4.43 14.25
N ASP A 307 -15.77 5.32 14.82
CA ASP A 307 -15.50 5.96 16.12
C ASP A 307 -15.26 4.91 17.22
N GLU A 308 -16.10 3.89 17.29
CA GLU A 308 -15.92 2.77 18.21
C GLU A 308 -14.59 2.01 17.99
N ALA A 309 -14.25 1.73 16.73
CA ALA A 309 -13.03 0.99 16.38
C ALA A 309 -11.77 1.83 16.64
N VAL A 310 -11.82 3.13 16.36
CA VAL A 310 -10.73 4.09 16.56
C VAL A 310 -10.52 4.38 18.04
N ALA A 311 -11.59 4.48 18.84
CA ALA A 311 -11.49 4.55 20.30
C ALA A 311 -10.80 3.29 20.88
N LYS A 312 -11.19 2.09 20.41
CA LYS A 312 -10.54 0.82 20.79
C LYS A 312 -9.08 0.72 20.31
N ALA A 313 -8.74 1.33 19.17
CA ALA A 313 -7.37 1.41 18.65
C ALA A 313 -6.47 2.34 19.51
N LYS A 314 -7.01 3.49 19.94
CA LYS A 314 -6.32 4.51 20.74
C LYS A 314 -6.23 4.20 22.24
N ALA A 315 -7.01 3.23 22.73
CA ALA A 315 -6.99 2.83 24.13
C ALA A 315 -5.62 2.28 24.57
N SER A 316 -5.19 2.62 25.80
CA SER A 316 -3.99 2.06 26.43
C SER A 316 -4.08 0.53 26.50
N GLY A 317 -3.04 -0.16 26.01
CA GLY A 317 -3.02 -1.62 25.93
C GLY A 317 -3.85 -2.20 24.78
N SER A 318 -4.18 -1.41 23.76
CA SER A 318 -4.83 -1.93 22.55
C SER A 318 -4.02 -3.07 21.92
N THR A 319 -4.72 -4.05 21.37
CA THR A 319 -4.13 -5.16 20.61
C THR A 319 -3.78 -4.72 19.18
N PHE A 320 -2.84 -5.41 18.55
CA PHE A 320 -2.52 -5.24 17.12
C PHE A 320 -3.79 -5.29 16.23
N LEU A 321 -4.71 -6.22 16.52
CA LEU A 321 -5.97 -6.35 15.79
C LEU A 321 -6.90 -5.14 15.97
N GLN A 322 -7.00 -4.58 17.19
CA GLN A 322 -7.79 -3.36 17.42
C GLN A 322 -7.21 -2.15 16.70
N ARG A 323 -5.88 -1.97 16.74
CA ARG A 323 -5.19 -0.90 15.98
C ARG A 323 -5.49 -1.02 14.48
N ARG A 324 -5.29 -2.21 13.91
CA ARG A 324 -5.56 -2.48 12.50
C ARG A 324 -7.03 -2.35 12.11
N MET A 325 -7.98 -2.64 13.00
CA MET A 325 -9.40 -2.37 12.73
C MET A 325 -9.69 -0.86 12.66
N GLY A 326 -9.13 -0.03 13.55
CA GLY A 326 -9.23 1.42 13.44
C GLY A 326 -8.69 1.96 12.11
N MET A 327 -7.52 1.48 11.69
CA MET A 327 -6.92 1.84 10.39
C MET A 327 -7.84 1.46 9.21
N ARG A 328 -8.39 0.23 9.19
CA ARG A 328 -9.34 -0.20 8.15
C ARG A 328 -10.61 0.65 8.10
N PHE A 329 -11.08 1.16 9.23
CA PHE A 329 -12.24 2.05 9.25
C PHE A 329 -11.91 3.46 8.73
N HIS A 330 -10.71 3.99 8.97
CA HIS A 330 -10.27 5.22 8.29
C HIS A 330 -10.22 5.03 6.77
N THR A 331 -9.67 3.92 6.27
CA THR A 331 -9.69 3.59 4.83
C THR A 331 -11.11 3.49 4.28
N ALA A 332 -12.04 2.93 5.06
CA ALA A 332 -13.45 2.80 4.68
C ALA A 332 -14.16 4.15 4.58
N ILE A 333 -13.94 5.07 5.54
CA ILE A 333 -14.44 6.45 5.45
C ILE A 333 -13.83 7.15 4.24
N ALA A 334 -12.52 7.00 3.99
CA ALA A 334 -11.87 7.63 2.84
C ALA A 334 -12.49 7.18 1.50
N ALA A 335 -12.75 5.87 1.34
CA ALA A 335 -13.44 5.33 0.17
C ALA A 335 -14.89 5.83 0.07
N MET A 336 -15.62 5.86 1.20
CA MET A 336 -17.00 6.36 1.25
C MET A 336 -17.10 7.84 0.87
N LEU A 337 -16.26 8.70 1.44
CA LEU A 337 -16.19 10.14 1.12
C LEU A 337 -15.81 10.37 -0.34
N SER A 338 -14.86 9.57 -0.88
CA SER A 338 -14.47 9.63 -2.28
C SER A 338 -15.66 9.32 -3.22
N MET A 339 -16.42 8.26 -2.93
CA MET A 339 -17.63 7.93 -3.70
C MET A 339 -18.72 8.98 -3.53
N ALA A 340 -18.96 9.46 -2.30
CA ALA A 340 -19.96 10.48 -2.00
C ALA A 340 -19.68 11.78 -2.76
N ALA A 341 -18.43 12.26 -2.75
CA ALA A 341 -17.99 13.45 -3.46
C ALA A 341 -18.19 13.31 -4.99
N ILE A 342 -17.81 12.17 -5.57
CA ILE A 342 -17.98 11.91 -7.00
C ILE A 342 -19.47 11.85 -7.39
N LEU A 343 -20.28 11.05 -6.69
CA LEU A 343 -21.71 10.90 -6.96
C LEU A 343 -22.45 12.24 -6.83
N ASN A 344 -22.19 12.97 -5.75
CA ASN A 344 -22.72 14.31 -5.51
C ASN A 344 -22.34 15.28 -6.63
N ARG A 345 -21.07 15.27 -7.08
CA ARG A 345 -20.60 16.15 -8.15
C ARG A 345 -21.25 15.86 -9.49
N ILE A 346 -21.49 14.59 -9.81
CA ILE A 346 -22.25 14.20 -11.00
C ILE A 346 -23.70 14.66 -10.86
N LEU A 347 -24.36 14.40 -9.74
CA LEU A 347 -25.76 14.80 -9.53
C LEU A 347 -25.94 16.33 -9.64
N ARG A 348 -25.00 17.12 -9.10
CA ARG A 348 -24.97 18.60 -9.24
C ARG A 348 -24.82 19.10 -10.69
N SER A 349 -24.40 18.25 -11.64
CA SER A 349 -24.41 18.58 -13.06
C SER A 349 -25.81 18.50 -13.68
N TYR A 350 -26.73 17.74 -13.08
CA TYR A 350 -28.10 17.49 -13.56
C TYR A 350 -29.19 18.17 -12.71
N ASP A 351 -28.93 18.35 -11.42
CA ASP A 351 -29.87 18.85 -10.42
C ASP A 351 -29.30 20.08 -9.70
N GLY A 352 -30.13 21.13 -9.59
CA GLY A 352 -29.81 22.37 -8.92
C GLY A 352 -30.13 22.39 -7.42
N ASP A 353 -30.57 21.27 -6.83
CA ASP A 353 -30.97 21.19 -5.42
C ASP A 353 -29.87 21.73 -4.46
N PRO A 354 -30.15 22.79 -3.68
CA PRO A 354 -29.23 23.32 -2.67
C PRO A 354 -28.77 22.29 -1.63
N VAL A 355 -29.54 21.21 -1.39
CA VAL A 355 -29.13 20.11 -0.49
C VAL A 355 -27.86 19.44 -0.99
N LEU A 356 -27.70 19.24 -2.31
CA LEU A 356 -26.48 18.65 -2.87
C LEU A 356 -25.25 19.54 -2.63
N VAL A 357 -25.40 20.87 -2.62
CA VAL A 357 -24.31 21.80 -2.29
C VAL A 357 -23.97 21.77 -0.79
N ALA A 358 -24.97 21.63 0.09
CA ALA A 358 -24.76 21.45 1.52
C ALA A 358 -24.03 20.12 1.84
N ASP A 359 -24.41 19.04 1.16
CA ASP A 359 -23.75 17.74 1.22
C ASP A 359 -22.29 17.80 0.75
N ALA A 360 -22.02 18.50 -0.37
CA ALA A 360 -20.66 18.68 -0.86
C ALA A 360 -19.76 19.34 0.20
N LYS A 361 -20.23 20.40 0.86
CA LYS A 361 -19.52 21.07 1.95
C LYS A 361 -19.27 20.14 3.12
N ARG A 362 -20.27 19.34 3.52
CA ARG A 362 -20.14 18.32 4.56
C ARG A 362 -19.05 17.29 4.23
N TYR A 363 -18.93 16.81 2.98
CA TYR A 363 -17.85 15.89 2.61
C TYR A 363 -16.46 16.53 2.66
N VAL A 364 -16.32 17.82 2.34
CA VAL A 364 -15.06 18.55 2.52
C VAL A 364 -14.72 18.64 4.02
N ASP A 365 -15.68 19.04 4.86
CA ASP A 365 -15.51 19.15 6.31
C ASP A 365 -15.12 17.80 6.96
N GLU A 366 -15.76 16.71 6.54
CA GLU A 366 -15.46 15.35 7.00
C GLU A 366 -14.13 14.82 6.45
N SER A 367 -13.72 15.21 5.23
CA SER A 367 -12.41 14.87 4.66
C SER A 367 -11.27 15.53 5.45
N ILE A 368 -11.43 16.81 5.81
CA ILE A 368 -10.52 17.54 6.70
C ILE A 368 -10.48 16.88 8.09
N ALA A 369 -11.64 16.52 8.64
CA ALA A 369 -11.73 15.83 9.93
C ALA A 369 -11.03 14.47 9.91
N LEU A 370 -11.19 13.68 8.83
CA LEU A 370 -10.50 12.40 8.63
C LEU A 370 -8.97 12.61 8.49
N GLY A 371 -8.53 13.62 7.72
CA GLY A 371 -7.11 14.00 7.60
C GLY A 371 -6.46 14.23 8.96
N ARG A 372 -7.10 15.04 9.81
CA ARG A 372 -6.64 15.28 11.18
C ARG A 372 -6.73 14.05 12.06
N ALA A 373 -7.83 13.30 12.00
CA ALA A 373 -8.05 12.12 12.82
C ALA A 373 -7.07 10.99 12.51
N ALA A 374 -6.66 10.83 11.24
CA ALA A 374 -5.76 9.78 10.77
C ALA A 374 -4.26 10.12 10.88
N ASN A 375 -3.90 11.35 11.26
CA ASN A 375 -2.50 11.83 11.30
C ASN A 375 -1.55 10.89 12.08
N TYR A 376 -2.01 10.24 13.15
CA TYR A 376 -1.21 9.31 13.96
C TYR A 376 -0.91 7.95 13.29
N ASN A 377 -1.52 7.66 12.13
CA ASN A 377 -1.29 6.46 11.32
C ASN A 377 -0.40 6.73 10.08
N ARG A 378 0.19 7.93 9.96
CA ARG A 378 1.07 8.31 8.83
C ARG A 378 2.48 7.72 8.97
N PRO A 379 3.11 7.25 7.87
CA PRO A 379 2.71 7.52 6.49
C PRO A 379 1.79 6.45 5.86
N VAL A 380 2.10 5.16 6.00
CA VAL A 380 1.49 4.08 5.18
C VAL A 380 0.02 3.88 5.50
N ALA A 381 -0.34 3.72 6.78
CA ALA A 381 -1.69 3.33 7.16
C ALA A 381 -2.72 4.48 7.06
N ALA A 382 -2.28 5.71 6.77
CA ALA A 382 -3.13 6.86 6.50
C ALA A 382 -3.20 7.24 5.01
N ALA A 383 -2.40 6.63 4.12
CA ALA A 383 -2.23 7.07 2.73
C ALA A 383 -3.55 7.23 1.94
N ALA A 384 -4.54 6.37 2.19
CA ALA A 384 -5.86 6.44 1.55
C ALA A 384 -6.64 7.74 1.82
N VAL A 385 -6.28 8.52 2.85
CA VAL A 385 -6.95 9.77 3.23
C VAL A 385 -6.60 10.93 2.27
N ALA A 386 -5.53 10.81 1.49
CA ALA A 386 -5.23 11.77 0.43
C ALA A 386 -6.30 11.79 -0.68
N SER A 387 -6.95 10.66 -0.99
CA SER A 387 -7.95 10.55 -2.05
C SER A 387 -9.17 11.46 -1.85
N PRO A 388 -9.89 11.45 -0.71
CA PRO A 388 -11.01 12.36 -0.47
C PRO A 388 -10.57 13.83 -0.33
N LEU A 389 -9.35 14.13 0.14
CA LEU A 389 -8.79 15.48 0.16
C LEU A 389 -8.55 16.01 -1.28
N ALA A 390 -7.92 15.22 -2.15
CA ALA A 390 -7.74 15.57 -3.55
C ALA A 390 -9.09 15.71 -4.28
N LEU A 391 -10.03 14.78 -4.06
CA LEU A 391 -11.37 14.88 -4.65
C LEU A 391 -12.12 16.13 -4.17
N SER A 392 -11.99 16.53 -2.90
CA SER A 392 -12.57 17.77 -2.37
C SER A 392 -12.17 19.00 -3.21
N LEU A 393 -10.86 19.15 -3.53
CA LEU A 393 -10.35 20.21 -4.40
C LEU A 393 -10.82 20.11 -5.86
N ALA A 394 -11.24 18.92 -6.32
CA ALA A 394 -11.72 18.70 -7.68
C ALA A 394 -13.23 18.91 -7.83
N VAL A 395 -14.03 18.69 -6.76
CA VAL A 395 -15.51 18.79 -6.79
C VAL A 395 -16.08 20.09 -6.22
N LEU A 396 -15.32 20.78 -5.36
CA LEU A 396 -15.75 22.01 -4.69
C LEU A 396 -14.52 22.85 -4.29
N ASP A 397 -13.94 23.57 -5.24
CA ASP A 397 -12.70 24.34 -5.07
C ASP A 397 -12.88 25.69 -4.35
N ASP A 398 -14.12 26.17 -4.20
CA ASP A 398 -14.46 27.44 -3.55
C ASP A 398 -14.66 27.34 -2.02
N TYR A 399 -14.63 26.13 -1.44
CA TYR A 399 -14.92 25.90 -0.03
C TYR A 399 -13.73 25.29 0.73
N ARG A 400 -13.22 26.03 1.74
CA ARG A 400 -12.09 25.64 2.62
C ARG A 400 -10.81 25.20 1.88
N ARG A 401 -10.64 25.65 0.63
CA ARG A 401 -9.54 25.31 -0.29
C ARG A 401 -8.17 25.27 0.39
N GLU A 402 -7.78 26.34 1.07
CA GLU A 402 -6.47 26.49 1.71
C GLU A 402 -6.17 25.38 2.73
N GLU A 403 -7.16 25.01 3.54
CA GLU A 403 -7.04 23.99 4.60
C GLU A 403 -6.99 22.56 4.02
N VAL A 404 -7.67 22.33 2.90
CA VAL A 404 -7.58 21.06 2.15
C VAL A 404 -6.23 20.96 1.44
N GLU A 405 -5.73 22.05 0.85
CA GLU A 405 -4.41 22.10 0.20
C GLU A 405 -3.28 21.89 1.22
N GLU A 406 -3.34 22.54 2.38
CA GLU A 406 -2.37 22.38 3.47
C GLU A 406 -2.28 20.89 3.91
N LEU A 407 -3.42 20.26 4.21
CA LEU A 407 -3.45 18.84 4.55
C LEU A 407 -2.97 17.96 3.39
N LEU A 408 -3.36 18.24 2.14
CA LEU A 408 -2.93 17.43 1.00
C LEU A 408 -1.42 17.52 0.76
N VAL A 409 -0.80 18.68 0.98
CA VAL A 409 0.66 18.87 0.95
C VAL A 409 1.34 18.06 2.06
N GLU A 410 0.78 18.05 3.28
CA GLU A 410 1.30 17.19 4.35
C GLU A 410 1.29 15.71 3.95
N TYR A 411 0.16 15.20 3.46
CA TYR A 411 0.02 13.82 3.01
C TYR A 411 0.93 13.50 1.80
N GLN A 412 1.20 14.46 0.93
CA GLN A 412 2.15 14.28 -0.17
C GLN A 412 3.61 14.20 0.32
N ALA A 413 3.97 14.87 1.41
CA ALA A 413 5.32 14.81 1.98
C ALA A 413 5.68 13.41 2.55
N ASP A 414 4.68 12.59 2.84
CA ASP A 414 4.85 11.17 3.21
C ASP A 414 5.33 10.31 2.02
N PHE A 415 5.01 10.72 0.79
CA PHE A 415 5.31 9.96 -0.44
C PHE A 415 5.88 10.88 -1.53
N PRO A 416 7.20 11.11 -1.55
CA PRO A 416 7.85 12.02 -2.49
C PRO A 416 7.70 11.65 -3.98
N GLY A 417 7.15 10.46 -4.28
CA GLY A 417 6.77 10.06 -5.63
C GLY A 417 5.33 10.37 -6.03
N LEU A 418 4.50 10.96 -5.16
CA LEU A 418 3.11 11.29 -5.50
C LEU A 418 2.96 12.78 -5.83
N ASN A 419 2.01 13.07 -6.73
CA ASN A 419 1.63 14.42 -7.13
C ASN A 419 0.11 14.50 -7.22
N TYR A 420 -0.54 14.58 -6.06
CA TYR A 420 -2.00 14.59 -5.96
C TYR A 420 -2.62 15.79 -6.69
N PHE A 421 -1.92 16.92 -6.75
CA PHE A 421 -2.40 18.11 -7.48
C PHE A 421 -2.53 17.86 -9.00
N SER A 422 -1.72 16.99 -9.59
CA SER A 422 -1.95 16.56 -10.98
C SER A 422 -3.22 15.72 -11.14
N ASP A 423 -3.58 14.94 -10.11
CA ASP A 423 -4.81 14.14 -10.12
C ASP A 423 -6.05 15.02 -9.93
N VAL A 424 -5.98 16.04 -9.08
CA VAL A 424 -7.03 17.08 -8.93
C VAL A 424 -7.39 17.69 -10.29
N GLU A 425 -6.39 18.15 -11.06
CA GLU A 425 -6.62 18.75 -12.38
C GLU A 425 -7.17 17.74 -13.41
N MET A 426 -6.72 16.49 -13.36
CA MET A 426 -7.23 15.43 -14.24
C MET A 426 -8.71 15.15 -13.96
N VAL A 427 -9.09 15.03 -12.69
CA VAL A 427 -10.47 14.77 -12.25
C VAL A 427 -11.38 15.97 -12.56
N ARG A 428 -10.93 17.21 -12.28
CA ARG A 428 -11.72 18.42 -12.56
C ARG A 428 -12.08 18.53 -14.05
N ARG A 429 -11.12 18.26 -14.95
CA ARG A 429 -11.36 18.21 -16.41
C ARG A 429 -12.39 17.15 -16.83
N GLY A 430 -12.51 16.05 -16.07
CA GLY A 430 -13.56 15.05 -16.27
C GLY A 430 -14.95 15.63 -16.00
N PHE A 431 -15.14 16.25 -14.84
CA PHE A 431 -16.41 16.88 -14.47
C PHE A 431 -16.79 18.07 -15.37
N ASP A 432 -15.82 18.89 -15.77
CA ASP A 432 -16.00 19.93 -16.80
C ASP A 432 -16.59 19.38 -18.10
N GLY A 433 -16.21 18.15 -18.48
CA GLY A 433 -16.72 17.45 -19.66
C GLY A 433 -18.20 17.08 -19.51
N ILE A 434 -18.59 16.59 -18.32
CA ILE A 434 -19.97 16.24 -17.98
C ILE A 434 -20.85 17.50 -17.99
N ASP A 435 -20.42 18.58 -17.33
CA ASP A 435 -21.16 19.86 -17.29
C ASP A 435 -21.37 20.43 -18.70
N LYS A 436 -20.31 20.46 -19.53
CA LYS A 436 -20.40 20.95 -20.92
C LYS A 436 -21.31 20.07 -21.78
N ASN A 437 -21.37 18.76 -21.53
CA ASN A 437 -22.30 17.86 -22.20
C ASN A 437 -23.75 18.17 -21.80
N ASN A 438 -24.03 18.31 -20.50
CA ASN A 438 -25.39 18.57 -20.05
C ASN A 438 -25.90 19.97 -20.47
N GLN A 439 -25.07 21.02 -20.35
CA GLN A 439 -25.39 22.37 -20.83
C GLN A 439 -25.77 22.41 -22.31
N ARG A 440 -25.09 21.60 -23.16
CA ARG A 440 -25.44 21.47 -24.58
C ARG A 440 -26.81 20.83 -24.79
N LYS A 441 -27.15 19.81 -24.00
CA LYS A 441 -28.46 19.13 -24.06
C LYS A 441 -29.60 20.04 -23.61
N VAL A 442 -29.44 20.72 -22.46
CA VAL A 442 -30.43 21.69 -21.98
C VAL A 442 -30.67 22.78 -23.02
N ARG A 443 -29.61 23.31 -23.65
CA ARG A 443 -29.76 24.27 -24.76
C ARG A 443 -30.51 23.67 -25.96
N LEU A 444 -30.23 22.42 -26.35
CA LEU A 444 -30.93 21.77 -27.46
C LEU A 444 -32.41 21.53 -27.16
N LEU A 445 -32.75 21.15 -25.93
CA LEU A 445 -34.14 20.98 -25.48
C LEU A 445 -34.90 22.31 -25.53
N LEU A 446 -34.35 23.38 -24.96
CA LEU A 446 -34.94 24.72 -25.00
C LEU A 446 -35.13 25.23 -26.44
N LEU A 447 -34.15 25.02 -27.33
CA LEU A 447 -34.30 25.35 -28.75
C LEU A 447 -35.39 24.53 -29.44
N SER A 448 -35.56 23.25 -29.09
CA SER A 448 -36.64 22.42 -29.65
C SER A 448 -38.02 22.80 -29.10
N GLU A 449 -38.10 23.32 -27.87
CA GLU A 449 -39.33 23.90 -27.31
C GLU A 449 -39.67 25.24 -28.02
N GLU A 450 -38.69 26.10 -28.26
CA GLU A 450 -38.87 27.36 -29.03
C GLU A 450 -39.29 27.10 -30.50
N GLU A 451 -38.73 26.07 -31.16
CA GLU A 451 -39.16 25.64 -32.50
C GLU A 451 -40.56 25.01 -32.51
N PHE A 452 -40.97 24.34 -31.42
CA PHE A 452 -42.31 23.75 -31.31
C PHE A 452 -43.39 24.82 -31.04
N ASP A 453 -43.12 25.78 -30.15
CA ASP A 453 -44.03 26.90 -29.86
C ASP A 453 -44.21 27.80 -31.09
N SER A 454 -43.12 28.12 -31.80
CA SER A 454 -43.17 28.91 -33.05
C SER A 454 -43.78 28.17 -34.25
N GLY A 455 -43.88 26.83 -34.19
CA GLY A 455 -44.58 26.00 -35.17
C GLY A 455 -46.10 25.88 -34.96
N SER A 456 -46.63 26.27 -33.79
CA SER A 456 -48.03 26.06 -33.39
C SER A 456 -49.05 27.07 -33.97
N GLY A 457 -48.72 27.68 -35.11
CA GLY A 457 -49.54 28.69 -35.80
C GLY A 457 -50.84 28.16 -36.40
N SER A 458 -51.91 28.14 -35.60
CA SER A 458 -53.33 28.09 -35.99
C SER A 458 -53.76 27.04 -37.03
N THR A 459 -54.31 25.93 -36.56
CA THR A 459 -55.47 25.31 -37.23
C THR A 459 -56.53 24.95 -36.20
N ASP A 460 -57.63 25.72 -36.20
CA ASP A 460 -58.89 25.26 -35.58
C ASP A 460 -59.27 23.90 -36.18
N ARG A 461 -59.53 22.92 -35.32
CA ARG A 461 -60.34 21.75 -35.66
C ARG A 461 -61.23 21.38 -34.49
N ASP A 462 -62.50 21.18 -34.83
CA ASP A 462 -63.60 21.01 -33.89
C ASP A 462 -63.42 19.83 -32.93
N THR A 463 -64.04 20.00 -31.75
CA THR A 463 -64.18 18.96 -30.75
C THR A 463 -65.10 17.84 -31.21
N GLU A 464 -64.56 16.62 -31.38
CA GLU A 464 -65.36 15.39 -31.27
C GLU A 464 -64.82 14.50 -30.13
N THR A 465 -65.73 14.15 -29.22
CA THR A 465 -65.47 13.26 -28.08
C THR A 465 -65.56 11.79 -28.50
N GLY A 466 -64.47 11.03 -28.32
CA GLY A 466 -64.39 9.58 -28.55
C GLY A 466 -63.55 8.87 -27.47
N PRO A 467 -63.83 7.60 -27.14
CA PRO A 467 -63.56 7.06 -25.80
C PRO A 467 -62.10 6.60 -25.58
N GLY A 468 -61.69 6.65 -24.31
CA GLY A 468 -60.31 6.40 -23.89
C GLY A 468 -59.83 4.95 -24.01
N CYS A 469 -58.51 4.79 -23.98
CA CYS A 469 -57.84 3.50 -23.88
C CYS A 469 -56.84 3.51 -22.71
N ILE A 470 -56.83 2.43 -21.94
CA ILE A 470 -56.01 2.26 -20.74
C ILE A 470 -54.67 1.64 -21.15
N ILE A 471 -53.58 2.14 -20.55
CA ILE A 471 -52.21 1.63 -20.75
C ILE A 471 -52.06 0.30 -20.00
N LEU A 472 -51.41 -0.68 -20.66
CA LEU A 472 -50.82 -1.88 -20.04
C LEU A 472 -49.30 -1.69 -19.91
#